data_AF-A0A6J3M8Y7-F1
#
_entry.id   AF-A0A6J3M8Y7-F1
#
_cell.length_a   1.000
_cell.length_b   1.000
_cell.length_c   1.000
_cell.angle_alpha   90.00
_cell.angle_beta   90.00
_cell.angle_gamma   90.00
#
_symmetry.space_group_name_H-M   'P 1'
#
loop_
_entity.id
_entity.type
_entity.pdbx_description
1 polymer ?
#
loop_
_entity_poly.entity_id
_entity_poly.type
_entity_poly.pdbx_seq_one_letter_code
_entity_poly.pdbx_strand_id
1 'polypeptide(L)'
;LRELADLLHLFHYRNKNQHRHSVWWRAFSVFRQQLNHLLGDIVFLIDVPATHLARVKKKAQDAKYRARIQQRTALWQEVLIHKWQQAFSQLVADGRFAVLGIVLIAALAQICMVTGIIANIEQVGQMEVEKVLAEFAKEDWGL
;
A
#
# COMPACT_ATOMS: atom_id res chain seq x y z
N LEU A 1 -10.02 -2.93 4.59
CA LEU A 1 -9.74 -2.28 3.28
C LEU A 1 -10.93 -1.47 2.76
N ARG A 2 -12.14 -2.03 2.68
CA ARG A 2 -13.33 -1.29 2.20
C ARG A 2 -13.63 -0.05 3.05
N GLU A 3 -13.69 -0.21 4.37
CA GLU A 3 -13.89 0.89 5.33
C GLU A 3 -12.87 2.02 5.15
N LEU A 4 -11.59 1.67 4.92
CA LEU A 4 -10.55 2.64 4.68
C LEU A 4 -10.74 3.35 3.33
N ALA A 5 -11.15 2.64 2.29
CA ALA A 5 -11.47 3.25 0.99
C ALA A 5 -12.65 4.24 1.12
N ASP A 6 -13.67 3.90 1.91
CA ASP A 6 -14.81 4.77 2.19
C ASP A 6 -14.38 6.02 2.99
N LEU A 7 -13.55 5.85 4.02
CA LEU A 7 -12.98 6.96 4.78
C LEU A 7 -12.17 7.90 3.88
N LEU A 8 -11.29 7.36 3.03
CA LEU A 8 -10.51 8.17 2.08
C LEU A 8 -11.40 8.80 1.00
N HIS A 9 -12.55 8.20 0.68
CA HIS A 9 -13.53 8.81 -0.21
C HIS A 9 -14.18 10.05 0.43
N LEU A 10 -14.64 9.94 1.68
CA LEU A 10 -15.19 11.07 2.43
C LEU A 10 -14.14 12.17 2.66
N PHE A 11 -12.92 11.77 3.00
CA PHE A 11 -11.78 12.67 3.10
C PHE A 11 -11.56 13.43 1.79
N HIS A 12 -11.58 12.73 0.65
CA HIS A 12 -11.44 13.34 -0.67
C HIS A 12 -12.54 14.37 -0.92
N TYR A 13 -13.80 14.00 -0.68
CA TYR A 13 -14.93 14.90 -0.89
C TYR A 13 -14.79 16.18 -0.06
N ARG A 14 -14.44 16.05 1.23
CA ARG A 14 -14.35 17.17 2.18
C ARG A 14 -13.20 18.15 1.87
N ASN A 15 -12.09 17.66 1.33
CA ASN A 15 -10.82 18.39 1.24
C ASN A 15 -10.46 18.84 -0.19
N LYS A 16 -11.17 18.36 -1.22
CA LYS A 16 -10.85 18.62 -2.63
C LYS A 16 -10.79 20.10 -2.97
N ASN A 17 -11.78 20.89 -2.55
CA ASN A 17 -11.87 22.29 -2.95
C ASN A 17 -10.75 23.15 -2.33
N GLN A 18 -10.24 22.75 -1.17
CA GLN A 18 -9.19 23.48 -0.45
C GLN A 18 -7.79 23.12 -0.94
N HIS A 19 -7.59 21.89 -1.41
CA HIS A 19 -6.24 21.35 -1.60
C HIS A 19 -5.94 20.84 -3.01
N ARG A 20 -6.86 20.96 -3.98
CA ARG A 20 -6.69 20.40 -5.34
C ARG A 20 -5.36 20.74 -6.04
N HIS A 21 -4.71 21.85 -5.69
CA HIS A 21 -3.46 22.31 -6.29
C HIS A 21 -2.20 21.98 -5.45
N SER A 22 -2.35 21.43 -4.24
CA SER A 22 -1.20 21.10 -3.39
C SER A 22 -0.46 19.86 -3.89
N VAL A 23 0.83 19.78 -3.59
CA VAL A 23 1.67 18.65 -4.00
C VAL A 23 1.22 17.36 -3.33
N TRP A 24 0.94 17.40 -2.03
CA TRP A 24 0.45 16.25 -1.27
C TRP A 24 -0.90 15.73 -1.78
N TRP A 25 -1.75 16.60 -2.34
CA TRP A 25 -3.05 16.20 -2.88
C TRP A 25 -2.92 15.27 -4.09
N ARG A 26 -1.90 15.48 -4.93
CA ARG A 26 -1.61 14.57 -6.05
C ARG A 26 -1.21 13.18 -5.54
N ALA A 27 -0.30 13.14 -4.55
CA ALA A 27 0.11 11.90 -3.91
C ALA A 27 -1.08 11.16 -3.27
N PHE A 28 -1.93 11.88 -2.53
CA PHE A 28 -3.18 11.36 -1.97
C PHE A 28 -4.15 10.83 -3.04
N SER A 29 -4.31 11.55 -4.15
CA SER A 29 -5.22 11.13 -5.22
C SER A 29 -4.77 9.82 -5.85
N VAL A 30 -3.46 9.66 -6.11
CA VAL A 30 -2.87 8.41 -6.60
C VAL A 30 -3.03 7.29 -5.57
N PHE A 31 -2.73 7.56 -4.30
CA PHE A 31 -2.90 6.62 -3.19
C PHE A 31 -4.34 6.06 -3.12
N ARG A 32 -5.33 6.95 -3.12
CA ARG A 32 -6.75 6.57 -3.11
C ARG A 32 -7.14 5.76 -4.35
N GLN A 33 -6.68 6.16 -5.53
CA GLN A 33 -6.97 5.43 -6.76
C GLN A 33 -6.37 4.02 -6.74
N GLN A 34 -5.12 3.89 -6.29
CA GLN A 34 -4.45 2.61 -6.17
C GLN A 34 -5.18 1.68 -5.20
N LEU A 35 -5.60 2.19 -4.03
CA LEU A 35 -6.42 1.43 -3.09
C LEU A 35 -7.74 0.95 -3.73
N ASN A 36 -8.43 1.81 -4.47
CA ASN A 36 -9.67 1.42 -5.15
C ASN A 36 -9.45 0.36 -6.24
N HIS A 37 -8.35 0.44 -6.99
CA HIS A 37 -8.00 -0.60 -7.94
C HIS A 37 -7.72 -1.94 -7.24
N LEU A 38 -6.96 -1.93 -6.14
CA LEU A 38 -6.72 -3.13 -5.34
C LEU A 38 -8.02 -3.71 -4.79
N LEU A 39 -8.90 -2.86 -4.26
CA LEU A 39 -10.20 -3.28 -3.74
C LEU A 39 -11.07 -3.90 -4.83
N GLY A 40 -11.10 -3.31 -6.02
CA GLY A 40 -11.80 -3.88 -7.19
C GLY A 40 -11.26 -5.25 -7.57
N ASP A 41 -9.93 -5.42 -7.56
CA ASP A 41 -9.26 -6.69 -7.83
C ASP A 41 -9.64 -7.76 -6.79
N ILE A 42 -9.64 -7.40 -5.50
CA ILE A 42 -10.01 -8.29 -4.39
C ILE A 42 -11.49 -8.66 -4.43
N VAL A 43 -12.37 -7.70 -4.67
CA VAL A 43 -13.82 -7.92 -4.74
C VAL A 43 -14.15 -8.88 -5.89
N PHE A 44 -13.51 -8.73 -7.04
CA PHE A 44 -13.65 -9.68 -8.13
C PHE A 44 -13.25 -11.11 -7.72
N LEU A 45 -12.12 -11.27 -7.01
CA LEU A 45 -11.67 -12.58 -6.54
C LEU A 45 -12.61 -13.22 -5.52
N ILE A 46 -13.24 -12.42 -4.65
CA ILE A 46 -14.17 -12.92 -3.61
C ILE A 46 -15.57 -13.20 -4.17
N ASP A 47 -15.97 -12.56 -5.28
CA ASP A 47 -17.30 -12.72 -5.88
C ASP A 47 -17.66 -14.20 -6.13
N VAL A 48 -18.88 -14.64 -5.82
CA VAL A 48 -19.27 -16.05 -6.00
C VAL A 48 -20.12 -16.17 -7.26
N PRO A 49 -19.63 -16.81 -8.35
CA PRO A 49 -20.40 -16.93 -9.56
C PRO A 49 -21.67 -17.74 -9.35
N ALA A 50 -22.81 -17.21 -9.80
CA ALA A 50 -24.11 -17.86 -9.66
C ALA A 50 -24.29 -19.12 -10.52
N THR A 51 -23.48 -19.30 -11.59
CA THR A 51 -23.60 -20.42 -12.52
C THR A 51 -22.30 -21.19 -12.69
N HIS A 52 -22.39 -22.48 -13.02
CA HIS A 52 -21.23 -23.34 -13.25
C HIS A 52 -20.35 -22.84 -14.42
N LEU A 53 -20.97 -22.39 -15.52
CA LEU A 53 -20.25 -21.82 -16.66
C LEU A 53 -19.48 -20.54 -16.27
N ALA A 54 -20.07 -19.69 -15.44
CA ALA A 54 -19.40 -18.49 -14.92
C ALA A 54 -18.24 -18.87 -13.98
N ARG A 55 -18.37 -19.94 -13.18
CA ARG A 55 -17.28 -20.44 -12.31
C ARG A 55 -16.07 -20.91 -13.11
N VAL A 56 -16.27 -21.65 -14.20
CA VAL A 56 -15.16 -22.10 -15.06
C VAL A 56 -14.45 -20.92 -15.71
N LYS A 57 -15.20 -19.95 -16.26
CA LYS A 57 -14.62 -18.71 -16.83
C LYS A 57 -13.87 -17.88 -15.79
N LYS A 58 -14.45 -17.74 -14.59
CA LYS A 58 -13.84 -17.01 -13.48
C LYS A 58 -12.51 -17.65 -13.06
N LYS A 59 -12.40 -18.97 -12.96
CA LYS A 59 -11.16 -19.65 -12.57
C LYS A 59 -9.96 -19.25 -13.44
N ALA A 60 -10.16 -19.11 -14.76
CA ALA A 60 -9.11 -18.64 -15.67
C ALA A 60 -8.77 -17.16 -15.43
N GLN A 61 -9.76 -16.33 -15.09
CA GLN A 61 -9.57 -14.91 -14.79
C GLN A 61 -8.91 -14.71 -13.42
N ASP A 62 -9.21 -15.52 -12.42
CA ASP A 62 -8.66 -15.40 -11.06
C ASP A 62 -7.14 -15.40 -11.04
N ALA A 63 -6.50 -16.24 -11.87
CA ALA A 63 -5.05 -16.26 -12.02
C ALA A 63 -4.50 -14.89 -12.47
N LYS A 64 -5.18 -14.25 -13.43
CA LYS A 64 -4.81 -12.92 -13.92
C LYS A 64 -4.99 -11.83 -12.87
N TYR A 65 -6.08 -11.87 -12.09
CA TYR A 65 -6.32 -10.91 -11.02
C TYR A 65 -5.33 -11.08 -9.87
N ARG A 66 -4.98 -12.32 -9.49
CA ARG A 66 -3.93 -12.59 -8.49
C ARG A 66 -2.57 -12.04 -8.93
N ALA A 67 -2.17 -12.28 -10.18
CA ALA A 67 -0.94 -11.73 -10.73
C ALA A 67 -0.95 -10.19 -10.74
N ARG A 68 -2.09 -9.57 -11.11
CA ARG A 68 -2.26 -8.11 -11.09
C ARG A 68 -2.14 -7.53 -9.68
N ILE A 69 -2.73 -8.19 -8.69
CA ILE A 69 -2.60 -7.80 -7.27
C ILE A 69 -1.14 -7.86 -6.87
N GLN A 70 -0.45 -8.99 -7.09
CA GLN A 70 0.97 -9.15 -6.74
C GLN A 70 1.85 -8.07 -7.38
N GLN A 71 1.70 -7.83 -8.68
CA GLN A 71 2.43 -6.77 -9.39
C GLN A 71 2.15 -5.38 -8.81
N ARG A 72 0.88 -5.11 -8.45
CA ARG A 72 0.51 -3.84 -7.83
C ARG A 72 1.17 -3.68 -6.46
N THR A 73 1.13 -4.71 -5.61
CA THR A 73 1.74 -4.66 -4.28
C THR A 73 3.26 -4.51 -4.35
N ALA A 74 3.92 -5.15 -5.33
CA ALA A 74 5.34 -4.98 -5.60
C ALA A 74 5.68 -3.53 -6.00
N LEU A 75 4.95 -2.96 -6.97
CA LEU A 75 5.12 -1.55 -7.38
C LEU A 75 4.89 -0.58 -6.20
N TRP A 76 3.93 -0.90 -5.33
CA TRP A 76 3.68 -0.08 -4.14
C TRP A 76 4.90 -0.07 -3.23
N GLN A 77 5.45 -1.24 -2.93
CA GLN A 77 6.61 -1.39 -2.07
C GLN A 77 7.85 -0.70 -2.64
N GLU A 78 8.13 -0.90 -3.93
CA GLU A 78 9.35 -0.37 -4.57
C GLU A 78 9.34 1.15 -4.72
N VAL A 79 8.18 1.75 -5.03
CA VAL A 79 8.14 3.15 -5.49
C VAL A 79 7.10 3.98 -4.76
N LEU A 80 5.86 3.51 -4.67
CA LEU A 80 4.75 4.39 -4.30
C LEU A 80 4.69 4.69 -2.80
N ILE A 81 5.01 3.71 -1.94
CA ILE A 81 4.97 3.88 -0.48
C ILE A 81 5.91 5.00 -0.06
N HIS A 82 7.14 5.03 -0.56
CA HIS A 82 8.09 6.09 -0.26
C HIS A 82 7.58 7.46 -0.69
N LYS A 83 7.00 7.56 -1.90
CA LYS A 83 6.43 8.82 -2.40
C LYS A 83 5.25 9.31 -1.56
N TRP A 84 4.37 8.40 -1.15
CA TRP A 84 3.23 8.73 -0.29
C TRP A 84 3.67 9.13 1.11
N GLN A 85 4.57 8.35 1.72
CA GLN A 85 5.11 8.62 3.05
C GLN A 85 5.82 9.97 3.07
N GLN A 86 6.65 10.29 2.09
CA GLN A 86 7.33 11.59 2.00
C GLN A 86 6.34 12.73 1.87
N ALA A 87 5.36 12.63 0.96
CA ALA A 87 4.36 13.68 0.75
C ALA A 87 3.49 13.93 1.99
N PHE A 88 3.10 12.87 2.71
CA PHE A 88 2.30 13.00 3.92
C PHE A 88 3.12 13.47 5.11
N SER A 89 4.38 13.06 5.23
CA SER A 89 5.30 13.55 6.27
C SER A 89 5.62 15.03 6.08
N GLN A 90 5.80 15.49 4.85
CA GLN A 90 5.95 16.91 4.56
C GLN A 90 4.70 17.70 4.99
N LEU A 91 3.51 17.15 4.77
CA LEU A 91 2.26 17.78 5.22
C LEU A 91 2.18 17.91 6.75
N VAL A 92 2.73 16.93 7.49
CA VAL A 92 2.89 17.02 8.95
C VAL A 92 3.89 18.12 9.31
N ALA A 93 5.05 18.14 8.65
CA ALA A 93 6.11 19.11 8.91
C ALA A 93 5.70 20.56 8.61
N ASP A 94 4.86 20.79 7.58
CA ASP A 94 4.36 22.11 7.22
C ASP A 94 3.45 22.76 8.30
N GLY A 95 2.99 21.98 9.28
CA GLY A 95 2.27 22.45 10.48
C GLY A 95 0.80 22.85 10.26
N ARG A 96 0.51 23.64 9.22
CA ARG A 96 -0.83 24.22 8.95
C ARG A 96 -1.95 23.18 8.78
N PHE A 97 -1.60 21.99 8.30
CA PHE A 97 -2.53 20.89 8.07
C PHE A 97 -2.01 19.57 8.66
N ALA A 98 -1.22 19.64 9.74
CA ALA A 98 -0.53 18.47 10.28
C ALA A 98 -1.47 17.33 10.66
N VAL A 99 -2.67 17.64 11.16
CA VAL A 99 -3.69 16.65 11.50
C VAL A 99 -4.11 15.82 10.27
N LEU A 100 -4.27 16.45 9.10
CA LEU A 100 -4.56 15.72 7.85
C LEU A 100 -3.39 14.82 7.46
N GLY A 101 -2.16 15.30 7.61
CA GLY A 101 -0.94 14.51 7.38
C GLY A 101 -0.87 13.27 8.27
N ILE A 102 -1.14 13.40 9.57
CA ILE A 102 -1.14 12.28 10.52
C ILE A 102 -2.19 11.23 10.13
N VAL A 103 -3.40 11.66 9.78
CA VAL A 103 -4.46 10.74 9.31
C VAL A 103 -4.02 9.98 8.07
N LEU A 104 -3.36 10.64 7.11
CA LEU A 104 -2.88 10.00 5.89
C LEU A 104 -1.71 9.04 6.15
N ILE A 105 -0.80 9.35 7.07
CA ILE A 105 0.27 8.43 7.50
C ILE A 105 -0.33 7.19 8.19
N ALA A 106 -1.31 7.39 9.07
CA ALA A 106 -2.00 6.27 9.73
C ALA A 106 -2.72 5.38 8.71
N ALA A 107 -3.42 5.97 7.73
CA ALA A 107 -4.05 5.23 6.64
C ALA A 107 -3.01 4.45 5.79
N LEU A 108 -1.87 5.07 5.48
CA LEU A 108 -0.78 4.41 4.75
C LEU A 108 -0.24 3.20 5.54
N ALA A 109 0.07 3.40 6.83
CA ALA A 109 0.55 2.32 7.70
C ALA A 109 -0.46 1.16 7.77
N GLN A 110 -1.76 1.46 7.93
CA GLN A 110 -2.80 0.45 7.97
C GLN A 110 -2.88 -0.36 6.67
N ILE A 111 -2.73 0.30 5.51
CA ILE A 111 -2.70 -0.41 4.22
C ILE A 111 -1.48 -1.31 4.15
N CYS A 112 -0.29 -0.80 4.47
CA CYS A 112 0.95 -1.58 4.42
C CYS A 112 0.87 -2.82 5.32
N MET A 113 0.24 -2.72 6.49
CA MET A 113 -0.01 -3.87 7.36
C MET A 113 -0.96 -4.88 6.70
N VAL A 114 -2.14 -4.44 6.26
CA VAL A 114 -3.18 -5.34 5.71
C VAL A 114 -2.75 -6.01 4.41
N THR A 115 -1.94 -5.34 3.59
CA THR A 115 -1.40 -5.93 2.36
C THR A 115 -0.16 -6.79 2.60
N GLY A 116 0.30 -6.94 3.85
CA GLY A 116 1.49 -7.72 4.21
C GLY A 116 2.82 -7.07 3.79
N ILE A 117 2.81 -5.79 3.40
CA ILE A 117 4.03 -5.09 2.96
C ILE A 117 4.97 -4.87 4.14
N ILE A 118 4.44 -4.49 5.31
CA ILE A 118 5.28 -4.35 6.51
C ILE A 118 5.96 -5.67 6.87
N ALA A 119 5.19 -6.76 6.92
CA ALA A 119 5.72 -8.10 7.19
C ALA A 119 6.80 -8.52 6.17
N ASN A 120 6.60 -8.20 4.89
CA ASN A 120 7.59 -8.48 3.85
C ASN A 120 8.88 -7.67 4.05
N ILE A 121 8.77 -6.38 4.40
CA ILE A 121 9.93 -5.52 4.68
C ILE A 121 10.68 -6.02 5.92
N GLU A 122 9.97 -6.38 6.99
CA GLU A 122 10.56 -6.94 8.21
C GLU A 122 11.30 -8.25 7.92
N GLN A 123 10.71 -9.13 7.12
CA GLN A 123 11.34 -10.39 6.73
C GLN A 123 12.62 -10.15 5.89
N VAL A 124 12.56 -9.23 4.93
CA VAL A 124 13.74 -8.85 4.13
C VAL A 124 14.84 -8.25 5.01
N GLY A 125 14.48 -7.34 5.92
CA GLY A 125 15.44 -6.75 6.86
C GLY A 125 16.07 -7.79 7.78
N GLN A 126 15.29 -8.75 8.28
CA GLN A 126 15.81 -9.84 9.10
C GLN A 126 16.81 -10.71 8.33
N MET A 127 16.52 -11.07 7.08
CA MET A 127 17.44 -11.84 6.23
C MET A 127 18.74 -11.09 5.96
N GLU A 128 18.69 -9.78 5.74
CA GLU A 128 19.87 -8.94 5.56
C GLU A 128 20.74 -8.90 6.81
N VAL A 129 20.13 -8.73 7.99
CA VAL A 129 20.84 -8.75 9.28
C VAL A 129 21.51 -10.10 9.51
N GLU A 130 20.80 -11.21 9.27
CA GLU A 130 21.36 -12.56 9.41
C GLU A 130 22.55 -12.79 8.48
N LYS A 131 22.47 -12.30 7.24
CA LYS A 131 23.58 -12.39 6.28
C LYS A 131 24.80 -11.63 6.79
N VAL A 132 24.63 -10.41 7.27
CA VAL A 132 25.71 -9.57 7.81
C VAL A 132 26.34 -10.23 9.04
N LEU A 133 25.54 -10.78 9.96
CA LEU A 133 26.04 -11.53 11.11
C LEU A 133 26.84 -12.78 10.70
N ALA A 134 26.40 -13.50 9.67
CA ALA A 134 27.11 -14.66 9.15
C ALA A 134 28.42 -14.30 8.44
N GLU A 135 28.51 -13.12 7.82
CA GLU A 135 29.76 -12.57 7.28
C GLU A 135 30.73 -12.20 8.41
N PHE A 136 30.26 -11.45 9.42
CA PHE A 136 31.06 -11.10 10.60
C PHE A 136 31.56 -12.32 11.37
N ALA A 137 30.77 -13.39 11.49
CA ALA A 137 31.19 -14.62 12.17
C ALA A 137 32.26 -15.42 11.41
N LYS A 138 32.42 -15.18 10.10
CA LYS A 138 33.48 -15.78 9.28
C LYS A 138 34.76 -14.96 9.29
N GLU A 139 34.67 -13.67 9.54
CA GLU A 139 35.81 -12.82 9.83
C GLU A 139 36.33 -13.18 11.22
N ASP A 140 37.24 -14.16 11.26
CA ASP A 140 37.97 -14.53 12.46
C ASP A 140 38.82 -13.32 12.86
N TRP A 141 38.33 -12.54 13.84
CA TRP A 141 39.09 -11.44 14.41
C TRP A 141 40.20 -12.05 15.26
N GLY A 142 41.32 -12.32 14.60
CA GLY A 142 42.57 -12.73 15.24
C GLY A 142 42.94 -11.73 16.33
N LEU A 143 42.61 -12.09 17.57
CA LEU A 143 43.15 -11.50 18.80
C LEU A 143 44.54 -12.06 19.06
#